data_AF-A0A974VXJ7-F1
#
_entry.id   AF-A0A974VXJ7-F1
#
_cell.length_a   1.000
_cell.length_b   1.000
_cell.length_c   1.000
_cell.angle_alpha   90.00
_cell.angle_beta   90.00
_cell.angle_gamma   90.00
#
_symmetry.space_group_name_H-M   'P 1'
#
loop_
_entity.id
_entity.type
_entity.pdbx_description
1 polymer ?
#
loop_
_entity_poly.entity_id
_entity_poly.type
_entity_poly.pdbx_seq_one_letter_code
_entity_poly.pdbx_strand_id
1 'polypeptide(L)'
;MSPPYEIYDLLQDYAGGTDTVGAVAIGLVWTYCEADAIGLAMSPGIPTRTLPWAGSLGGRPLADLASWVREFDPYQATLGMAAVNAGINRLGLLPDGLCLEPGANGNLAVFEHFLPQIRGKKTVVIGRYPGLDRYAAAHDLDLTVLERQPGEGDLPDAACEYVLPRADWVFITATSIPNKTFPRLAELSRDAVSVLMGPTTPWLPDLYHFGIDYLAGVDIADAEALRRTVCEGGGVRLFDTAVRYRVAPLSIEAGKQWARRMIARTAQERENLKQAMDAWYAQGNVRRFPQYSSLEFVNQRLSRLDTCFKRMWDEKPDEHPLFSRAGAVGDKQGPSLYD
;
A
#
# COMPACT_ATOMS: atom_id res chain seq x y z
N MET A 1 8.58 19.18 -6.48
CA MET A 1 7.42 18.53 -5.82
C MET A 1 6.65 17.79 -6.91
N SER A 2 6.43 16.49 -6.75
CA SER A 2 5.51 15.74 -7.62
C SER A 2 4.10 16.33 -7.50
N PRO A 3 3.30 16.41 -8.59
CA PRO A 3 1.92 16.83 -8.51
C PRO A 3 1.15 15.97 -7.49
N PRO A 4 0.35 16.55 -6.57
CA PRO A 4 -0.33 15.79 -5.53
C PRO A 4 -1.22 14.65 -6.04
N TYR A 5 -1.73 14.77 -7.27
CA TYR A 5 -2.56 13.74 -7.91
C TYR A 5 -1.78 12.55 -8.49
N GLU A 6 -0.46 12.65 -8.64
CA GLU A 6 0.37 11.61 -9.28
C GLU A 6 0.23 10.24 -8.59
N ILE A 7 0.15 10.20 -7.25
CA ILE A 7 -0.08 8.94 -6.52
C ILE A 7 -1.45 8.34 -6.83
N TYR A 8 -2.50 9.15 -6.99
CA TYR A 8 -3.84 8.63 -7.22
C TYR A 8 -4.02 8.16 -8.67
N ASP A 9 -3.35 8.81 -9.62
CA ASP A 9 -3.21 8.32 -10.99
C ASP A 9 -2.54 6.93 -10.98
N LEU A 10 -1.40 6.81 -10.29
CA LEU A 10 -0.65 5.56 -10.12
C LEU A 10 -1.53 4.44 -9.54
N LEU A 11 -2.22 4.71 -8.43
CA LEU A 11 -3.05 3.71 -7.75
C LEU A 11 -4.19 3.20 -8.64
N GLN A 12 -4.86 4.09 -9.37
CA GLN A 12 -5.96 3.72 -10.27
C GLN A 12 -5.48 2.90 -11.46
N ASP A 13 -4.32 3.26 -12.02
CA ASP A 13 -3.72 2.56 -13.14
C ASP A 13 -3.41 1.08 -12.79
N TYR A 14 -2.91 0.81 -11.58
CA TYR A 14 -2.65 -0.55 -11.12
C TYR A 14 -3.89 -1.30 -10.65
N ALA A 15 -4.84 -0.62 -10.01
CA ALA A 15 -6.07 -1.23 -9.53
C ALA A 15 -7.04 -1.61 -10.67
N GLY A 16 -6.90 -1.00 -11.84
CA GLY A 16 -7.80 -1.18 -12.99
C GLY A 16 -8.05 -2.65 -13.37
N GLY A 17 -9.32 -2.99 -13.59
CA GLY A 17 -9.78 -4.34 -13.90
C GLY A 17 -11.27 -4.41 -14.19
N THR A 18 -11.70 -5.51 -14.80
CA THR A 18 -13.12 -5.79 -15.10
C THR A 18 -13.83 -6.58 -14.00
N ASP A 19 -13.12 -6.97 -12.94
CA ASP A 19 -13.72 -7.77 -11.87
C ASP A 19 -14.80 -6.98 -11.17
N THR A 20 -15.78 -7.72 -10.67
CA THR A 20 -16.89 -7.13 -9.96
C THR A 20 -16.65 -7.24 -8.47
N VAL A 21 -17.13 -6.25 -7.76
CA VAL A 21 -17.12 -6.21 -6.30
C VAL A 21 -18.04 -7.33 -5.80
N GLY A 22 -17.50 -8.31 -5.10
CA GLY A 22 -18.25 -9.39 -4.45
C GLY A 22 -18.89 -8.89 -3.16
N ALA A 23 -18.06 -8.34 -2.25
CA ALA A 23 -18.52 -7.85 -0.96
C ALA A 23 -17.76 -6.61 -0.49
N VAL A 24 -18.43 -5.79 0.31
CA VAL A 24 -17.84 -4.66 1.02
C VAL A 24 -18.33 -4.68 2.46
N ALA A 25 -17.45 -4.37 3.40
CA ALA A 25 -17.81 -4.13 4.79
C ALA A 25 -17.08 -2.89 5.30
N ILE A 26 -17.79 -2.03 6.03
CA ILE A 26 -17.20 -0.92 6.77
C ILE A 26 -17.27 -1.29 8.24
N GLY A 27 -16.21 -1.91 8.75
CA GLY A 27 -16.05 -2.18 10.17
C GLY A 27 -15.64 -0.91 10.94
N LEU A 28 -15.64 -0.99 12.27
CA LEU A 28 -15.30 0.15 13.14
C LEU A 28 -13.88 0.68 12.91
N VAL A 29 -12.93 -0.21 12.62
CA VAL A 29 -11.51 0.14 12.41
C VAL A 29 -11.06 -0.12 10.98
N TRP A 30 -11.63 -1.12 10.30
CA TRP A 30 -11.21 -1.55 8.97
C TRP A 30 -12.36 -1.55 7.99
N THR A 31 -12.13 -0.97 6.82
CA THR A 31 -12.95 -1.11 5.63
C THR A 31 -12.35 -2.20 4.75
N TYR A 32 -13.21 -3.10 4.29
CA TYR A 32 -12.90 -4.31 3.54
C TYR A 32 -13.59 -4.24 2.18
N CYS A 33 -12.86 -4.59 1.12
CA CYS A 33 -13.39 -4.77 -0.22
C CYS A 33 -12.91 -6.12 -0.77
N GLU A 34 -13.83 -6.90 -1.30
CA GLU A 34 -13.59 -8.21 -1.91
C GLU A 34 -14.05 -8.20 -3.36
N ALA A 35 -13.13 -8.60 -4.23
CA ALA A 35 -13.36 -8.97 -5.63
C ALA A 35 -12.61 -10.29 -5.86
N ASP A 36 -11.78 -10.41 -6.90
CA ASP A 36 -10.87 -11.55 -7.09
C ASP A 36 -9.79 -11.64 -6.00
N ALA A 37 -9.52 -10.54 -5.32
CA ALA A 37 -8.67 -10.46 -4.14
C ALA A 37 -9.28 -9.51 -3.11
N ILE A 38 -8.71 -9.50 -1.92
CA ILE A 38 -9.16 -8.67 -0.79
C ILE A 38 -8.27 -7.45 -0.66
N GLY A 39 -8.87 -6.30 -0.39
CA GLY A 39 -8.20 -5.07 -0.01
C GLY A 39 -8.74 -4.48 1.28
N LEU A 40 -7.86 -3.82 2.02
CA LEU A 40 -8.15 -3.21 3.31
C LEU A 40 -7.81 -1.72 3.30
N ALA A 41 -8.53 -0.94 4.08
CA ALA A 41 -8.17 0.41 4.45
C ALA A 41 -8.70 0.72 5.86
N MET A 42 -8.02 1.57 6.62
CA MET A 42 -8.52 1.97 7.94
C MET A 42 -9.77 2.84 7.80
N SER A 43 -10.85 2.46 8.48
CA SER A 43 -12.13 3.19 8.48
C SER A 43 -11.98 4.61 9.04
N PRO A 44 -12.74 5.60 8.53
CA PRO A 44 -12.77 6.94 9.12
C PRO A 44 -13.34 6.91 10.53
N GLY A 45 -12.70 7.62 11.46
CA GLY A 45 -13.19 7.80 12.84
C GLY A 45 -14.31 8.84 12.99
N ILE A 46 -15.04 9.16 11.92
CA ILE A 46 -16.06 10.22 11.88
C ILE A 46 -17.44 9.54 11.79
N PRO A 47 -18.30 9.61 12.81
CA PRO A 47 -19.62 8.98 12.75
C PRO A 47 -20.45 9.50 11.58
N THR A 48 -21.10 8.60 10.83
CA THR A 48 -22.09 8.94 9.80
C THR A 48 -23.38 8.15 10.01
N ARG A 49 -24.52 8.77 9.67
CA ARG A 49 -25.84 8.11 9.68
C ARG A 49 -26.27 7.60 8.32
N THR A 50 -25.72 8.15 7.24
CA THR A 50 -26.18 7.90 5.88
C THR A 50 -24.99 7.77 4.95
N LEU A 51 -24.96 6.65 4.21
CA LEU A 51 -24.08 6.45 3.07
C LEU A 51 -24.97 6.25 1.85
N PRO A 52 -25.01 7.18 0.89
CA PRO A 52 -26.01 7.18 -0.19
C PRO A 52 -25.89 6.00 -1.16
N TRP A 53 -24.76 5.31 -1.14
CA TRP A 53 -24.43 4.16 -1.98
C TRP A 53 -24.55 2.81 -1.24
N ALA A 54 -24.95 2.80 0.04
CA ALA A 54 -25.12 1.56 0.78
C ALA A 54 -26.17 0.66 0.10
N GLY A 55 -25.84 -0.63 -0.05
CA GLY A 55 -26.71 -1.62 -0.71
C GLY A 55 -26.60 -1.69 -2.24
N SER A 56 -25.83 -0.81 -2.90
CA SER A 56 -25.70 -0.79 -4.37
C SER A 56 -24.30 -1.14 -4.90
N LEU A 57 -23.36 -1.51 -4.03
CA LEU A 57 -21.96 -1.71 -4.41
C LEU A 57 -21.66 -3.09 -5.00
N GLY A 58 -22.34 -4.14 -4.51
CA GLY A 58 -22.12 -5.50 -5.01
C GLY A 58 -22.44 -5.62 -6.49
N GLY A 59 -21.58 -6.30 -7.24
CA GLY A 59 -21.70 -6.47 -8.69
C GLY A 59 -21.20 -5.29 -9.53
N ARG A 60 -20.84 -4.15 -8.93
CA ARG A 60 -20.24 -3.03 -9.67
C ARG A 60 -18.81 -3.37 -10.11
N PRO A 61 -18.31 -2.79 -11.21
CA PRO A 61 -16.90 -2.89 -11.57
C PRO A 61 -16.01 -2.37 -10.43
N LEU A 62 -14.95 -3.13 -10.09
CA LEU A 62 -13.99 -2.74 -9.06
C LEU A 62 -13.33 -1.39 -9.37
N ALA A 63 -13.06 -1.13 -10.66
CA ALA A 63 -12.49 0.13 -11.14
C ALA A 63 -13.35 1.35 -10.76
N ASP A 64 -14.68 1.21 -10.73
CA ASP A 64 -15.57 2.30 -10.33
C ASP A 64 -15.32 2.68 -8.86
N LEU A 65 -15.21 1.70 -7.96
CA LEU A 65 -14.93 1.95 -6.55
C LEU A 65 -13.48 2.40 -6.38
N ALA A 66 -12.52 1.80 -7.06
CA ALA A 66 -11.11 2.23 -7.00
C ALA A 66 -10.95 3.70 -7.40
N SER A 67 -11.77 4.20 -8.34
CA SER A 67 -11.76 5.61 -8.73
C SER A 67 -12.04 6.57 -7.56
N TRP A 68 -12.80 6.11 -6.55
CA TRP A 68 -13.17 6.88 -5.37
C TRP A 68 -11.99 7.24 -4.47
N VAL A 69 -10.81 6.64 -4.66
CA VAL A 69 -9.60 7.00 -3.90
C VAL A 69 -9.21 8.48 -4.07
N ARG A 70 -9.70 9.17 -5.11
CA ARG A 70 -9.50 10.61 -5.33
C ARG A 70 -10.47 11.50 -4.55
N GLU A 71 -11.60 10.96 -4.11
CA GLU A 71 -12.67 11.74 -3.50
C GLU A 71 -12.22 12.30 -2.14
N PHE A 72 -12.84 13.40 -1.74
CA PHE A 72 -12.58 14.05 -0.45
C PHE A 72 -13.55 13.60 0.65
N ASP A 73 -14.66 12.94 0.29
CA ASP A 73 -15.52 12.30 1.28
C ASP A 73 -14.75 11.15 1.96
N PRO A 74 -14.59 11.16 3.29
CA PRO A 74 -13.72 10.20 3.98
C PRO A 74 -14.11 8.74 3.78
N TYR A 75 -15.41 8.43 3.77
CA TYR A 75 -15.89 7.05 3.61
C TYR A 75 -15.73 6.58 2.17
N GLN A 76 -16.07 7.44 1.21
CA GLN A 76 -15.90 7.17 -0.22
C GLN A 76 -14.41 6.97 -0.56
N ALA A 77 -13.53 7.84 -0.07
CA ALA A 77 -12.09 7.74 -0.27
C ALA A 77 -11.48 6.49 0.35
N THR A 78 -11.90 6.14 1.57
CA THR A 78 -11.43 4.93 2.27
C THR A 78 -11.87 3.66 1.56
N LEU A 79 -13.14 3.59 1.13
CA LEU A 79 -13.62 2.48 0.34
C LEU A 79 -12.91 2.39 -1.00
N GLY A 80 -12.64 3.53 -1.64
CA GLY A 80 -11.83 3.56 -2.85
C GLY A 80 -10.41 3.04 -2.62
N MET A 81 -9.80 3.35 -1.49
CA MET A 81 -8.50 2.78 -1.10
C MET A 81 -8.56 1.27 -0.88
N ALA A 82 -9.61 0.75 -0.22
CA ALA A 82 -9.80 -0.69 -0.07
C ALA A 82 -9.98 -1.38 -1.43
N ALA A 83 -10.75 -0.79 -2.35
CA ALA A 83 -10.92 -1.29 -3.71
C ALA A 83 -9.61 -1.24 -4.52
N VAL A 84 -8.81 -0.17 -4.37
CA VAL A 84 -7.46 -0.08 -4.94
C VAL A 84 -6.58 -1.23 -4.45
N ASN A 85 -6.56 -1.48 -3.15
CA ASN A 85 -5.78 -2.59 -2.58
C ASN A 85 -6.26 -3.95 -3.07
N ALA A 86 -7.58 -4.17 -3.24
CA ALA A 86 -8.10 -5.39 -3.84
C ALA A 86 -7.60 -5.56 -5.29
N GLY A 87 -7.64 -4.50 -6.09
CA GLY A 87 -7.19 -4.52 -7.48
C GLY A 87 -5.69 -4.78 -7.62
N ILE A 88 -4.86 -4.19 -6.76
CA ILE A 88 -3.41 -4.42 -6.70
C ILE A 88 -3.11 -5.84 -6.21
N ASN A 89 -3.78 -6.31 -5.15
CA ASN A 89 -3.54 -7.63 -4.57
C ASN A 89 -3.89 -8.77 -5.55
N ARG A 90 -4.89 -8.57 -6.42
CA ARG A 90 -5.23 -9.50 -7.51
C ARG A 90 -4.06 -9.75 -8.47
N LEU A 91 -3.15 -8.79 -8.60
CA LEU A 91 -1.95 -8.97 -9.41
C LEU A 91 -1.05 -10.08 -8.85
N GLY A 92 -1.23 -10.53 -7.60
CA GLY A 92 -0.56 -11.70 -7.03
C GLY A 92 0.97 -11.64 -7.10
N LEU A 93 1.53 -10.43 -7.19
CA LEU A 93 2.95 -10.17 -7.33
C LEU A 93 3.34 -9.16 -6.27
N LEU A 94 3.54 -9.65 -5.06
CA LEU A 94 4.10 -8.85 -3.99
C LEU A 94 5.59 -8.56 -4.29
N PRO A 95 6.12 -7.37 -3.93
CA PRO A 95 7.57 -7.14 -3.98
C PRO A 95 8.32 -8.15 -3.13
N ASP A 96 9.59 -8.43 -3.42
CA ASP A 96 10.39 -9.30 -2.56
C ASP A 96 10.51 -8.67 -1.15
N GLY A 97 10.34 -9.48 -0.10
CA GLY A 97 10.19 -8.98 1.28
C GLY A 97 10.03 -10.09 2.30
N LEU A 98 10.03 -9.71 3.58
CA LEU A 98 9.99 -10.59 4.74
C LEU A 98 8.61 -10.56 5.40
N CYS A 99 7.98 -11.72 5.55
CA CYS A 99 6.81 -11.86 6.43
C CYS A 99 7.29 -11.86 7.88
N LEU A 100 6.71 -11.00 8.71
CA LEU A 100 7.05 -10.89 10.12
C LEU A 100 6.21 -11.86 10.93
N GLU A 101 6.87 -12.64 11.78
CA GLU A 101 6.18 -13.49 12.74
C GLU A 101 5.48 -12.59 13.79
N PRO A 102 4.22 -12.89 14.15
CA PRO A 102 3.51 -12.13 15.16
C PRO A 102 4.18 -12.34 16.52
N GLY A 103 4.77 -11.27 17.07
CA GLY A 103 5.21 -11.21 18.46
C GLY A 103 4.04 -11.13 19.45
N ALA A 104 4.31 -10.71 20.69
CA ALA A 104 3.26 -10.53 21.70
C ALA A 104 2.24 -9.46 21.30
N ASN A 105 2.66 -8.47 20.50
CA ASN A 105 1.81 -7.41 19.95
C ASN A 105 1.96 -7.37 18.43
N GLY A 106 1.14 -8.14 17.70
CA GLY A 106 1.23 -8.20 16.24
C GLY A 106 1.12 -6.84 15.55
N ASN A 107 0.42 -5.86 16.16
CA ASN A 107 0.30 -4.50 15.63
C ASN A 107 1.61 -3.69 15.71
N LEU A 108 2.58 -4.09 16.53
CA LEU A 108 3.87 -3.42 16.71
C LEU A 108 5.03 -4.14 16.01
N ALA A 109 4.79 -5.26 15.33
CA ALA A 109 5.84 -6.10 14.73
C ALA A 109 6.78 -5.33 13.79
N VAL A 110 6.29 -4.30 13.09
CA VAL A 110 7.12 -3.43 12.24
C VAL A 110 8.14 -2.64 13.06
N PHE A 111 7.73 -2.07 14.20
CA PHE A 111 8.64 -1.36 15.10
C PHE A 111 9.64 -2.31 15.76
N GLU A 112 9.21 -3.54 16.07
CA GLU A 112 10.10 -4.60 16.60
C GLU A 112 11.16 -4.98 15.57
N HIS A 113 10.77 -5.15 14.30
CA HIS A 113 11.68 -5.45 13.21
C HIS A 113 12.76 -4.38 13.01
N PHE A 114 12.39 -3.10 13.10
CA PHE A 114 13.31 -1.98 12.93
C PHE A 114 13.98 -1.48 14.23
N LEU A 115 13.72 -2.14 15.37
CA LEU A 115 14.24 -1.71 16.67
C LEU A 115 15.77 -1.50 16.69
N PRO A 116 16.59 -2.42 16.14
CA PRO A 116 18.03 -2.21 16.09
C PRO A 116 18.46 -0.94 15.34
N GLN A 117 17.71 -0.52 14.32
CA GLN A 117 18.03 0.59 13.43
C GLN A 117 17.57 1.95 13.98
N ILE A 118 16.48 1.98 14.77
CA ILE A 118 15.89 3.22 15.29
C ILE A 118 16.43 3.63 16.68
N ARG A 119 17.22 2.77 17.35
CA ARG A 119 17.84 3.12 18.63
C ARG A 119 18.83 4.27 18.48
N GLY A 120 18.70 5.28 19.35
CA GLY A 120 19.52 6.49 19.31
C GLY A 120 19.26 7.38 18.09
N LYS A 121 18.13 7.19 17.40
CA LYS A 121 17.69 7.97 16.24
C LYS A 121 16.42 8.74 16.56
N LYS A 122 16.29 9.94 15.98
CA LYS A 122 15.06 10.73 16.04
C LYS A 122 14.01 10.09 15.16
N THR A 123 13.03 9.47 15.78
CA THR A 123 11.96 8.76 15.09
C THR A 123 10.67 9.54 15.16
N VAL A 124 10.05 9.81 14.02
CA VAL A 124 8.70 10.38 13.96
C VAL A 124 7.72 9.32 13.48
N VAL A 125 6.60 9.16 14.18
CA VAL A 125 5.52 8.26 13.80
C VAL A 125 4.29 9.08 13.45
N ILE A 126 3.71 8.83 12.27
CA ILE A 126 2.48 9.49 11.82
C ILE A 126 1.33 8.51 12.00
N GLY A 127 0.42 8.85 12.91
CA GLY A 127 -0.67 7.98 13.36
C GLY A 127 -0.32 7.20 14.62
N ARG A 128 -1.24 7.11 15.57
CA ARG A 128 -1.04 6.36 16.81
C ARG A 128 -1.21 4.86 16.64
N TYR A 129 -0.32 4.11 17.28
CA TYR A 129 -0.43 2.66 17.39
C TYR A 129 -0.66 2.27 18.86
N PRO A 130 -1.63 1.38 19.17
CA PRO A 130 -1.85 0.91 20.53
C PRO A 130 -0.58 0.30 21.14
N GLY A 131 -0.20 0.74 22.33
CA GLY A 131 0.97 0.27 23.07
C GLY A 131 2.30 0.95 22.71
N LEU A 132 2.31 1.92 21.78
CA LEU A 132 3.53 2.55 21.29
C LEU A 132 4.33 3.29 22.39
N ASP A 133 3.66 4.01 23.30
CA ASP A 133 4.36 4.77 24.36
C ASP A 133 5.11 3.85 25.32
N ARG A 134 4.45 2.75 25.72
CA ARG A 134 5.07 1.72 26.57
C ARG A 134 6.23 1.06 25.85
N TYR A 135 6.10 0.79 24.55
CA TYR A 135 7.16 0.24 23.73
C TYR A 135 8.36 1.19 23.63
N ALA A 136 8.11 2.48 23.36
CA ALA A 136 9.13 3.52 23.30
C ALA A 136 9.87 3.66 24.63
N ALA A 137 9.14 3.71 25.75
CA ALA A 137 9.73 3.80 27.09
C ALA A 137 10.55 2.56 27.47
N ALA A 138 10.08 1.36 27.12
CA ALA A 138 10.79 0.10 27.40
C ALA A 138 12.12 -0.04 26.62
N HIS A 139 12.28 0.73 25.53
CA HIS A 139 13.44 0.65 24.65
C HIS A 139 14.23 1.95 24.55
N ASP A 140 13.91 2.96 25.37
CA ASP A 140 14.56 4.27 25.41
C ASP A 140 14.62 4.94 24.02
N LEU A 141 13.47 4.97 23.33
CA LEU A 141 13.36 5.53 21.97
C LEU A 141 13.06 7.04 22.01
N ASP A 142 13.80 7.83 21.24
CA ASP A 142 13.46 9.22 20.91
C ASP A 142 12.37 9.23 19.82
N LEU A 143 11.12 9.11 20.28
CA LEU A 143 9.96 8.95 19.44
C LEU A 143 8.99 10.13 19.61
N THR A 144 8.66 10.79 18.50
CA THR A 144 7.61 11.81 18.43
C THR A 144 6.44 11.30 17.60
N VAL A 145 5.22 11.35 18.13
CA VAL A 145 4.02 10.96 17.35
C VAL A 145 3.27 12.19 16.86
N LEU A 146 2.91 12.19 15.58
CA LEU A 146 1.98 13.14 14.95
C LEU A 146 0.61 12.47 14.80
N GLU A 147 -0.43 13.08 15.34
CA GLU A 147 -1.80 12.57 15.24
C GLU A 147 -2.80 13.72 15.00
N ARG A 148 -3.84 13.45 14.21
CA ARG A 148 -4.90 14.42 13.89
C ARG A 148 -5.78 14.72 15.10
N GLN A 149 -6.00 13.72 15.94
CA GLN A 149 -6.63 13.82 17.26
C GLN A 149 -5.57 13.48 18.33
N PRO A 150 -4.65 14.42 18.63
CA PRO A 150 -3.54 14.14 19.54
C PRO A 150 -4.06 13.82 20.95
N GLY A 151 -3.48 12.79 21.55
CA GLY A 151 -3.60 12.48 22.97
C GLY A 151 -2.43 13.08 23.77
N GLU A 152 -2.19 12.53 24.94
CA GLU A 152 -1.10 12.98 25.82
C GLU A 152 0.27 12.64 25.21
N GLY A 153 1.18 13.62 25.18
CA GLY A 153 2.53 13.46 24.61
C GLY A 153 2.62 13.64 23.09
N ASP A 154 1.48 13.78 22.42
CA ASP A 154 1.42 13.79 20.97
C ASP A 154 1.43 15.20 20.40
N LEU A 155 1.98 15.33 19.19
CA LEU A 155 1.90 16.57 18.44
C LEU A 155 0.73 16.54 17.45
N PRO A 156 0.07 17.69 17.20
CA PRO A 156 -0.94 17.80 16.16
C PRO A 156 -0.31 17.58 14.77
N ASP A 157 -1.11 17.14 13.80
CA ASP A 157 -0.67 16.90 12.41
C ASP A 157 0.04 18.12 11.77
N ALA A 158 -0.38 19.34 12.08
CA ALA A 158 0.25 20.59 11.63
C ALA A 158 1.74 20.73 12.06
N ALA A 159 2.19 20.01 13.08
CA ALA A 159 3.60 20.02 13.50
C ALA A 159 4.54 19.29 12.50
N CYS A 160 4.00 18.57 11.53
CA CYS A 160 4.77 17.83 10.52
C CYS A 160 5.85 18.68 9.83
N GLU A 161 5.54 19.93 9.51
CA GLU A 161 6.45 20.90 8.86
C GLU A 161 7.72 21.19 9.70
N TYR A 162 7.66 21.01 11.01
CA TYR A 162 8.73 21.35 11.95
C TYR A 162 9.57 20.14 12.34
N VAL A 163 8.95 18.96 12.41
CA VAL A 163 9.58 17.75 12.96
C VAL A 163 10.08 16.79 11.88
N LEU A 164 9.33 16.61 10.78
CA LEU A 164 9.71 15.64 9.73
C LEU A 164 11.04 15.97 9.05
N PRO A 165 11.37 17.24 8.72
CA PRO A 165 12.66 17.56 8.11
C PRO A 165 13.89 17.33 9.01
N ARG A 166 13.67 16.99 10.30
CA ARG A 166 14.72 16.77 11.31
C ARG A 166 14.76 15.32 11.79
N ALA A 167 13.91 14.45 11.25
CA ALA A 167 13.82 13.05 11.63
C ALA A 167 14.93 12.23 10.96
N ASP A 168 15.44 11.24 11.67
CA ASP A 168 16.29 10.20 11.08
C ASP A 168 15.41 9.09 10.48
N TRP A 169 14.27 8.79 11.11
CA TRP A 169 13.29 7.80 10.71
C TRP A 169 11.88 8.35 10.73
N VAL A 170 11.08 8.01 9.72
CA VAL A 170 9.65 8.35 9.67
C VAL A 170 8.80 7.12 9.36
N PHE A 171 7.91 6.76 10.29
CA PHE A 171 6.87 5.77 10.06
C PHE A 171 5.59 6.47 9.64
N ILE A 172 5.17 6.28 8.39
CA ILE A 172 4.01 6.95 7.80
C ILE A 172 2.85 5.95 7.77
N THR A 173 1.75 6.25 8.46
CA THR A 173 0.51 5.46 8.27
C THR A 173 0.03 5.55 6.83
N ALA A 174 -0.29 4.41 6.21
CA ALA A 174 -0.86 4.38 4.86
C ALA A 174 -2.29 4.98 4.80
N THR A 175 -2.94 5.21 5.94
CA THR A 175 -4.19 5.98 6.02
C THR A 175 -4.01 7.44 5.59
N SER A 176 -2.77 7.93 5.49
CA SER A 176 -2.43 9.23 4.89
C SER A 176 -2.82 9.33 3.40
N ILE A 177 -2.93 8.21 2.69
CA ILE A 177 -3.32 8.18 1.27
C ILE A 177 -4.80 8.55 1.09
N PRO A 178 -5.79 7.83 1.67
CA PRO A 178 -7.20 8.17 1.50
C PRO A 178 -7.55 9.55 2.08
N ASN A 179 -6.84 10.02 3.12
CA ASN A 179 -7.08 11.34 3.71
C ASN A 179 -6.29 12.51 3.07
N LYS A 180 -5.57 12.24 1.97
CA LYS A 180 -4.87 13.23 1.13
C LYS A 180 -3.65 13.92 1.73
N THR A 181 -3.12 13.43 2.85
CA THR A 181 -1.92 14.01 3.46
C THR A 181 -0.62 13.37 2.96
N PHE A 182 -0.68 12.15 2.39
CA PHE A 182 0.51 11.40 1.96
C PHE A 182 1.50 12.20 1.11
N PRO A 183 1.12 12.91 0.02
CA PRO A 183 2.10 13.56 -0.85
C PRO A 183 2.99 14.56 -0.10
N ARG A 184 2.41 15.34 0.83
CA ARG A 184 3.16 16.31 1.62
C ARG A 184 4.00 15.65 2.70
N LEU A 185 3.46 14.64 3.38
CA LEU A 185 4.19 13.91 4.43
C LEU A 185 5.41 13.17 3.85
N ALA A 186 5.24 12.52 2.69
CA ALA A 186 6.33 11.87 1.99
C ALA A 186 7.39 12.89 1.54
N GLU A 187 6.97 14.04 1.01
CA GLU A 187 7.89 15.12 0.64
C GLU A 187 8.72 15.62 1.84
N LEU A 188 8.08 15.88 2.97
CA LEU A 188 8.74 16.36 4.19
C LEU A 188 9.67 15.31 4.82
N SER A 189 9.44 14.03 4.54
CA SER A 189 10.20 12.91 5.10
C SER A 189 11.36 12.46 4.22
N ARG A 190 11.60 13.12 3.07
CA ARG A 190 12.60 12.69 2.07
C ARG A 190 14.03 12.55 2.58
N ASP A 191 14.37 13.24 3.67
CA ASP A 191 15.70 13.21 4.25
C ASP A 191 15.88 12.16 5.35
N ALA A 192 14.77 11.55 5.79
CA ALA A 192 14.75 10.43 6.72
C ALA A 192 14.74 9.09 5.97
N VAL A 193 14.95 7.99 6.71
CA VAL A 193 14.53 6.65 6.27
C VAL A 193 13.04 6.51 6.55
N SER A 194 12.25 6.17 5.53
CA SER A 194 10.79 6.18 5.62
C SER A 194 10.14 4.82 5.41
N VAL A 195 9.13 4.54 6.23
CA VAL A 195 8.36 3.29 6.20
C VAL A 195 6.89 3.63 6.03
N LEU A 196 6.29 3.29 4.88
CA LEU A 196 4.84 3.41 4.68
C LEU A 196 4.15 2.14 5.19
N MET A 197 3.34 2.26 6.24
CA MET A 197 2.90 1.10 7.02
C MET A 197 1.42 1.05 7.36
N GLY A 198 0.95 -0.19 7.56
CA GLY A 198 -0.40 -0.54 8.01
C GLY A 198 -1.17 -1.37 6.98
N PRO A 199 -2.31 -1.97 7.35
CA PRO A 199 -3.17 -2.73 6.43
C PRO A 199 -3.68 -1.92 5.22
N THR A 200 -3.65 -0.59 5.28
CA THR A 200 -4.00 0.30 4.17
C THR A 200 -2.90 0.37 3.08
N THR A 201 -1.69 -0.14 3.33
CA THR A 201 -0.54 0.00 2.40
C THR A 201 -0.76 -0.76 1.09
N PRO A 202 -0.73 -0.09 -0.07
CA PRO A 202 -0.72 -0.76 -1.37
C PRO A 202 0.64 -1.37 -1.69
N TRP A 203 0.66 -2.59 -2.24
CA TRP A 203 1.88 -3.30 -2.60
C TRP A 203 2.47 -2.84 -3.95
N LEU A 204 2.88 -1.57 -4.02
CA LEU A 204 3.45 -0.96 -5.23
C LEU A 204 4.89 -0.47 -5.00
N PRO A 205 5.89 -1.11 -5.63
CA PRO A 205 7.28 -0.66 -5.53
C PRO A 205 7.49 0.78 -5.98
N ASP A 206 6.72 1.24 -6.96
CA ASP A 206 6.75 2.60 -7.53
C ASP A 206 6.61 3.71 -6.48
N LEU A 207 6.13 3.41 -5.27
CA LEU A 207 6.11 4.35 -4.15
C LEU A 207 7.51 4.85 -3.74
N TYR A 208 8.58 4.19 -4.16
CA TYR A 208 9.94 4.69 -3.98
C TYR A 208 10.16 6.07 -4.64
N HIS A 209 9.46 6.38 -5.73
CA HIS A 209 9.51 7.69 -6.38
C HIS A 209 8.98 8.83 -5.49
N PHE A 210 8.20 8.51 -4.47
CA PHE A 210 7.71 9.46 -3.48
C PHE A 210 8.66 9.58 -2.26
N GLY A 211 9.82 8.92 -2.30
CA GLY A 211 10.80 8.91 -1.23
C GLY A 211 10.55 7.85 -0.16
N ILE A 212 9.76 6.80 -0.47
CA ILE A 212 9.49 5.69 0.45
C ILE A 212 10.58 4.63 0.37
N ASP A 213 11.21 4.30 1.49
CA ASP A 213 12.28 3.28 1.56
C ASP A 213 11.75 1.87 1.84
N TYR A 214 10.66 1.75 2.61
CA TYR A 214 10.06 0.46 2.95
C TYR A 214 8.54 0.50 2.88
N LEU A 215 7.95 -0.59 2.37
CA LEU A 215 6.53 -0.89 2.56
C LEU A 215 6.38 -1.88 3.70
N ALA A 216 5.52 -1.55 4.65
CA ALA A 216 5.12 -2.46 5.73
C ALA A 216 3.59 -2.66 5.71
N GLY A 217 3.12 -3.40 4.71
CA GLY A 217 1.72 -3.78 4.55
C GLY A 217 1.41 -5.11 5.24
N VAL A 218 0.25 -5.69 4.91
CA VAL A 218 -0.15 -6.99 5.45
C VAL A 218 -0.30 -8.05 4.37
N ASP A 219 0.03 -9.27 4.76
CA ASP A 219 -0.31 -10.50 4.05
C ASP A 219 -1.53 -11.15 4.71
N ILE A 220 -2.45 -11.67 3.90
CA ILE A 220 -3.73 -12.24 4.38
C ILE A 220 -3.52 -13.73 4.60
N ALA A 221 -3.45 -14.14 5.86
CA ALA A 221 -3.25 -15.54 6.25
C ALA A 221 -4.56 -16.33 6.26
N ASP A 222 -5.67 -15.70 6.63
CA ASP A 222 -7.01 -16.31 6.67
C ASP A 222 -8.08 -15.27 6.29
N ALA A 223 -8.63 -15.42 5.09
CA ALA A 223 -9.65 -14.52 4.53
C ALA A 223 -10.99 -14.57 5.29
N GLU A 224 -11.40 -15.73 5.79
CA GLU A 224 -12.65 -15.87 6.53
C GLU A 224 -12.54 -15.28 7.94
N ALA A 225 -11.42 -15.54 8.63
CA ALA A 225 -11.11 -14.90 9.89
C ALA A 225 -10.99 -13.38 9.73
N LEU A 226 -10.37 -12.91 8.64
CA LEU A 226 -10.30 -11.49 8.29
C LEU A 226 -11.69 -10.87 8.20
N ARG A 227 -12.55 -11.43 7.34
CA ARG A 227 -13.90 -10.91 7.11
C ARG A 227 -14.72 -10.89 8.40
N ARG A 228 -14.69 -11.97 9.19
CA ARG A 228 -15.37 -12.02 10.50
C ARG A 228 -14.86 -10.94 11.44
N THR A 229 -13.55 -10.81 11.59
CA THR A 229 -12.92 -9.81 12.47
C THR A 229 -13.35 -8.39 12.09
N VAL A 230 -13.36 -8.07 10.79
CA VAL A 230 -13.81 -6.77 10.31
C VAL A 230 -15.28 -6.52 10.64
N CYS A 231 -16.16 -7.49 10.33
CA CYS A 231 -17.60 -7.38 10.59
C CYS A 231 -17.94 -7.29 12.08
N GLU A 232 -17.13 -7.90 12.95
CA GLU A 232 -17.27 -7.86 14.41
C GLU A 232 -16.59 -6.64 15.06
N GLY A 233 -15.98 -5.75 14.26
CA GLY A 233 -15.37 -4.51 14.74
C GLY A 233 -13.97 -4.68 15.36
N GLY A 234 -13.28 -5.77 15.06
CA GLY A 234 -11.94 -6.05 15.56
C GLY A 234 -10.87 -5.12 14.95
N GLY A 235 -10.23 -4.30 15.78
CA GLY A 235 -9.10 -3.45 15.39
C GLY A 235 -7.79 -4.22 15.29
N VAL A 236 -6.98 -4.20 16.36
CA VAL A 236 -5.69 -4.93 16.41
C VAL A 236 -5.85 -6.45 16.37
N ARG A 237 -7.06 -6.97 16.64
CA ARG A 237 -7.37 -8.41 16.55
C ARG A 237 -7.14 -9.00 15.16
N LEU A 238 -7.07 -8.17 14.12
CA LEU A 238 -6.67 -8.58 12.77
C LEU A 238 -5.34 -9.36 12.78
N PHE A 239 -4.41 -8.93 13.64
CA PHE A 239 -3.06 -9.48 13.72
C PHE A 239 -2.96 -10.76 14.56
N ASP A 240 -4.04 -11.21 15.20
CA ASP A 240 -4.03 -12.45 16.00
C ASP A 240 -3.94 -13.69 15.09
N THR A 241 -4.70 -13.68 13.99
CA THR A 241 -4.85 -14.83 13.10
C THR A 241 -5.05 -14.47 11.63
N ALA A 242 -5.73 -13.36 11.35
CA ALA A 242 -6.21 -13.05 10.00
C ALA A 242 -5.10 -12.52 9.08
N VAL A 243 -4.18 -11.73 9.61
CA VAL A 243 -3.10 -11.11 8.82
C VAL A 243 -1.77 -11.13 9.55
N ARG A 244 -0.68 -10.98 8.77
CA ARG A 244 0.67 -10.76 9.29
C ARG A 244 1.29 -9.56 8.60
N TYR A 245 2.12 -8.80 9.31
CA TYR A 245 2.91 -7.77 8.64
C TYR A 245 3.89 -8.42 7.69
N ARG A 246 4.09 -7.77 6.55
CA ARG A 246 5.17 -8.06 5.63
C ARG A 246 5.94 -6.77 5.40
N VAL A 247 7.26 -6.84 5.35
CA VAL A 247 8.13 -5.69 5.09
C VAL A 247 8.88 -5.93 3.80
N ALA A 248 8.79 -4.98 2.87
CA ALA A 248 9.49 -5.01 1.60
C ALA A 248 10.37 -3.76 1.47
N PRO A 249 11.70 -3.91 1.33
CA PRO A 249 12.57 -2.79 1.00
C PRO A 249 12.28 -2.33 -0.44
N LEU A 250 12.22 -1.03 -0.64
CA LEU A 250 12.10 -0.43 -1.95
C LEU A 250 13.47 0.04 -2.42
N SER A 251 13.78 -0.28 -3.68
CA SER A 251 14.94 0.23 -4.39
C SER A 251 14.62 0.28 -5.88
N ILE A 252 15.37 1.07 -6.65
CA ILE A 252 15.26 1.05 -8.11
C ILE A 252 15.45 -0.35 -8.66
N GLU A 253 16.39 -1.13 -8.11
CA GLU A 253 16.66 -2.49 -8.60
C GLU A 253 15.51 -3.45 -8.29
N ALA A 254 14.99 -3.43 -7.06
CA ALA A 254 13.80 -4.21 -6.71
C ALA A 254 12.59 -3.79 -7.55
N GLY A 255 12.41 -2.49 -7.80
CA GLY A 255 11.39 -1.94 -8.70
C GLY A 255 11.56 -2.44 -10.13
N LYS A 256 12.78 -2.42 -10.68
CA LYS A 256 13.09 -2.91 -12.04
C LYS A 256 12.76 -4.40 -12.17
N GLN A 257 13.12 -5.20 -11.17
CA GLN A 257 12.84 -6.63 -11.16
C GLN A 257 11.33 -6.91 -11.09
N TRP A 258 10.63 -6.22 -10.18
CA TRP A 258 9.17 -6.33 -10.08
C TRP A 258 8.47 -5.90 -11.37
N ALA A 259 8.84 -4.75 -11.93
CA ALA A 259 8.27 -4.24 -13.17
C ALA A 259 8.53 -5.18 -14.36
N ARG A 260 9.72 -5.79 -14.48
CA ARG A 260 9.98 -6.83 -15.49
C ARG A 260 9.04 -8.02 -15.36
N ARG A 261 8.85 -8.54 -14.14
CA ARG A 261 7.92 -9.66 -13.87
C ARG A 261 6.48 -9.26 -14.24
N MET A 262 6.06 -8.05 -13.86
CA MET A 262 4.74 -7.49 -14.16
C MET A 262 4.52 -7.27 -15.66
N ILE A 263 5.50 -6.72 -16.38
CA ILE A 263 5.45 -6.52 -17.85
C ILE A 263 5.30 -7.87 -18.54
N ALA A 264 6.12 -8.85 -18.18
CA ALA A 264 6.05 -10.19 -18.76
C ALA A 264 4.67 -10.83 -18.56
N ARG A 265 4.12 -10.77 -17.33
CA ARG A 265 2.79 -11.30 -17.03
C ARG A 265 1.69 -10.56 -17.79
N THR A 266 1.71 -9.23 -17.79
CA THR A 266 0.68 -8.42 -18.44
C THR A 266 0.75 -8.56 -19.97
N ALA A 267 1.95 -8.76 -20.54
CA ALA A 267 2.12 -9.04 -21.96
C ALA A 267 1.55 -10.42 -22.33
N GLN A 268 1.73 -11.43 -21.47
CA GLN A 268 1.10 -12.74 -21.67
C GLN A 268 -0.42 -12.67 -21.57
N GLU A 269 -0.96 -11.91 -20.60
CA GLU A 269 -2.40 -11.68 -20.46
C GLU A 269 -2.98 -11.02 -21.72
N ARG A 270 -2.29 -10.00 -22.26
CA ARG A 270 -2.67 -9.34 -23.52
C ARG A 270 -2.71 -10.32 -24.68
N GLU A 271 -1.69 -11.18 -24.79
CA GLU A 271 -1.59 -12.16 -25.87
C GLU A 271 -2.74 -13.17 -25.81
N ASN A 272 -3.06 -13.67 -24.62
CA ASN A 272 -4.19 -14.58 -24.42
C ASN A 272 -5.53 -13.92 -24.81
N LEU A 273 -5.74 -12.65 -24.44
CA LEU A 273 -6.95 -11.90 -24.81
C LEU A 273 -7.03 -11.64 -26.32
N LYS A 274 -5.90 -11.36 -26.98
CA LYS A 274 -5.85 -11.20 -28.44
C LYS A 274 -6.19 -12.51 -29.15
N GLN A 275 -5.62 -13.62 -28.73
CA GLN A 275 -5.93 -14.94 -29.30
C GLN A 275 -7.41 -15.31 -29.11
N ALA A 276 -7.97 -15.03 -27.93
CA ALA A 276 -9.40 -15.23 -27.67
C ALA A 276 -10.29 -14.33 -28.56
N MET A 277 -9.88 -13.08 -28.78
CA MET A 277 -10.56 -12.15 -29.67
C MET A 277 -10.51 -12.60 -31.13
N ASP A 278 -9.34 -13.05 -31.61
CA ASP A 278 -9.19 -13.58 -32.97
C ASP A 278 -10.05 -14.83 -33.17
N ALA A 279 -10.05 -15.75 -32.20
CA ALA A 279 -10.89 -16.94 -32.20
C ALA A 279 -12.39 -16.60 -32.19
N TRP A 280 -12.81 -15.57 -31.44
CA TRP A 280 -14.18 -15.09 -31.41
C TRP A 280 -14.65 -14.62 -32.79
N TYR A 281 -13.85 -13.81 -33.49
CA TYR A 281 -14.20 -13.32 -34.82
C TYR A 281 -14.07 -14.41 -35.90
N ALA A 282 -13.12 -15.34 -35.77
CA ALA A 282 -12.99 -16.48 -36.67
C ALA A 282 -14.21 -17.42 -36.67
N GLN A 283 -14.96 -17.47 -35.56
CA GLN A 283 -16.25 -18.19 -35.47
C GLN A 283 -17.41 -17.48 -36.20
N GLY A 284 -17.15 -16.35 -36.87
CA GLY A 284 -18.17 -15.58 -37.59
C GLY A 284 -19.01 -14.66 -36.70
N ASN A 285 -18.60 -14.44 -35.45
CA ASN A 285 -19.31 -13.53 -34.56
C ASN A 285 -19.18 -12.08 -35.06
N VAL A 286 -20.32 -11.40 -35.26
CA VAL A 286 -20.37 -9.99 -35.67
C VAL A 286 -20.42 -9.01 -34.49
N ARG A 287 -20.70 -9.52 -33.28
CA ARG A 287 -20.76 -8.70 -32.06
C ARG A 287 -19.34 -8.45 -31.53
N ARG A 288 -19.16 -7.33 -30.81
CA ARG A 288 -17.89 -6.98 -30.15
C ARG A 288 -17.46 -8.12 -29.22
N PHE A 289 -16.15 -8.41 -29.23
CA PHE A 289 -15.55 -9.39 -28.34
C PHE A 289 -15.96 -9.13 -26.86
N PRO A 290 -16.50 -10.12 -26.13
CA PRO A 290 -17.03 -9.91 -24.79
C PRO A 290 -16.03 -9.35 -23.78
N GLN A 291 -14.74 -9.70 -23.89
CA GLN A 291 -13.68 -9.27 -22.96
C GLN A 291 -12.86 -8.10 -23.51
N TYR A 292 -13.42 -7.31 -24.43
CA TYR A 292 -12.71 -6.17 -25.02
C TYR A 292 -12.27 -5.14 -23.97
N SER A 293 -13.12 -4.87 -22.97
CA SER A 293 -12.77 -3.96 -21.86
C SER A 293 -11.57 -4.46 -21.07
N SER A 294 -11.47 -5.76 -20.80
CA SER A 294 -10.30 -6.37 -20.16
C SER A 294 -9.04 -6.12 -20.99
N LEU A 295 -9.12 -6.26 -22.32
CA LEU A 295 -8.01 -5.95 -23.23
C LEU A 295 -7.60 -4.48 -23.19
N GLU A 296 -8.54 -3.53 -23.08
CA GLU A 296 -8.25 -2.11 -22.89
C GLU A 296 -7.47 -1.86 -21.59
N PHE A 297 -7.92 -2.42 -20.46
CA PHE A 297 -7.23 -2.30 -19.18
C PHE A 297 -5.81 -2.88 -19.21
N VAL A 298 -5.64 -4.05 -19.83
CA VAL A 298 -4.32 -4.70 -19.97
C VAL A 298 -3.36 -3.86 -20.83
N ASN A 299 -3.86 -3.25 -21.91
CA ASN A 299 -3.05 -2.35 -22.75
C ASN A 299 -2.65 -1.08 -21.99
N GLN A 300 -3.58 -0.48 -21.23
CA GLN A 300 -3.28 0.68 -20.38
C GLN A 300 -2.21 0.32 -19.34
N ARG A 301 -2.37 -0.82 -18.64
CA ARG A 301 -1.40 -1.30 -17.66
C ARG A 301 -0.01 -1.51 -18.25
N LEU A 302 0.09 -2.12 -19.44
CA LEU A 302 1.40 -2.28 -20.13
C LEU A 302 2.06 -0.95 -20.46
N SER A 303 1.30 0.00 -21.04
CA SER A 303 1.81 1.33 -21.36
C SER A 303 2.37 2.05 -20.12
N ARG A 304 1.71 1.88 -18.97
CA ARG A 304 2.14 2.45 -17.70
C ARG A 304 3.37 1.75 -17.13
N LEU A 305 3.37 0.42 -17.10
CA LEU A 305 4.53 -0.36 -16.67
C LEU A 305 5.77 -0.01 -17.50
N ASP A 306 5.63 0.17 -18.82
CA ASP A 306 6.72 0.62 -19.69
C ASP A 306 7.20 2.03 -19.36
N THR A 307 6.27 2.96 -19.07
CA THR A 307 6.61 4.33 -18.66
C THR A 307 7.36 4.34 -17.33
N CYS A 308 6.89 3.57 -16.35
CA CYS A 308 7.51 3.44 -15.05
C CYS A 308 8.89 2.77 -15.15
N PHE A 309 9.00 1.68 -15.91
CA PHE A 309 10.25 1.00 -16.14
C PHE A 309 11.28 1.91 -16.81
N LYS A 310 10.87 2.74 -17.78
CA LYS A 310 11.73 3.77 -18.39
C LYS A 310 12.20 4.79 -17.37
N ARG A 311 11.31 5.30 -16.52
CA ARG A 311 11.69 6.24 -15.44
C ARG A 311 12.75 5.64 -14.51
N MET A 312 12.53 4.41 -14.05
CA MET A 312 13.51 3.62 -13.29
C MET A 312 14.84 3.42 -14.03
N TRP A 313 14.79 3.27 -15.36
CA TRP A 313 15.96 3.04 -16.20
C TRP A 313 16.81 4.29 -16.39
N ASP A 314 16.14 5.44 -16.56
CA ASP A 314 16.78 6.74 -16.75
C ASP A 314 17.36 7.30 -15.44
N GLU A 315 16.82 6.88 -14.29
CA GLU A 315 17.38 7.18 -12.97
C GLU A 315 18.72 6.44 -12.76
N LYS A 316 19.80 7.22 -12.63
CA LYS A 316 21.13 6.70 -12.30
C LYS A 316 21.21 6.45 -10.78
N PRO A 317 21.51 5.21 -10.34
CA PRO A 317 21.64 4.87 -8.92
C PRO A 317 22.70 5.73 -8.20
N ASP A 318 23.75 6.13 -8.90
CA ASP A 318 24.91 6.81 -8.32
C ASP A 318 24.72 8.33 -8.10
N GLU A 319 23.62 8.92 -8.59
CA GLU A 319 23.39 10.37 -8.53
C GLU A 319 22.20 10.76 -7.61
N HIS A 320 21.44 9.80 -7.08
CA HIS A 320 20.33 10.09 -6.17
C HIS A 320 20.77 10.02 -4.70
N PRO A 321 20.57 11.07 -3.88
CA PRO A 321 20.97 11.10 -2.45
C PRO A 321 20.27 10.07 -1.56
N LEU A 322 19.37 9.26 -2.11
CA LEU A 322 18.69 8.14 -1.44
C LEU A 322 19.54 6.84 -1.48
N PHE A 323 20.35 6.61 -2.51
CA PHE A 323 21.09 5.34 -2.66
C PHE A 323 22.42 5.27 -1.91
N SER A 324 22.95 6.41 -1.43
CA SER A 324 24.06 6.40 -0.48
C SER A 324 23.63 5.93 0.93
N ARG A 325 22.32 5.81 1.21
CA ARG A 325 21.77 5.49 2.54
C ARG A 325 21.66 3.98 2.81
N ALA A 326 21.35 3.18 1.78
CA ALA A 326 21.24 1.72 1.91
C ALA A 326 22.59 1.02 2.14
N GLY A 327 23.71 1.64 1.73
CA GLY A 327 25.07 1.10 1.89
C GLY A 327 25.67 1.19 3.31
N ALA A 328 24.98 1.82 4.26
CA ALA A 328 25.43 1.91 5.66
C ALA A 328 24.78 0.86 6.59
N VAL A 329 23.87 0.02 6.06
CA VAL A 329 23.27 -1.10 6.79
C VAL A 329 24.02 -2.36 6.39
N GLY A 330 24.81 -2.88 7.33
CA GLY A 330 25.87 -3.85 7.08
C GLY A 330 25.40 -5.14 6.39
N ASP A 331 25.84 -5.29 5.15
CA ASP A 331 26.03 -6.60 4.52
C ASP A 331 27.27 -7.25 5.17
N LYS A 332 27.08 -7.87 6.34
CA LYS A 332 28.03 -8.83 6.90
C LYS A 332 27.28 -10.02 7.48
N GLN A 333 27.36 -11.12 6.71
CA GLN A 333 27.24 -12.53 7.10
C GLN A 333 25.82 -13.10 7.18
N GLY A 334 25.31 -13.53 6.02
CA GLY A 334 24.56 -14.78 5.89
C GLY A 334 25.42 -15.83 5.16
N PRO A 335 25.36 -17.13 5.52
CA PRO A 335 26.24 -18.14 4.93
C PRO A 335 25.90 -18.38 3.46
N SER A 336 26.95 -18.52 2.64
CA SER A 336 26.89 -18.87 1.22
C SER A 336 26.12 -20.17 1.03
N LEU A 337 24.96 -20.10 0.37
CA LEU A 337 24.24 -21.26 -0.16
C LEU A 337 24.79 -21.64 -1.53
N TYR A 338 26.09 -21.96 -1.59
CA TYR A 338 26.72 -22.75 -2.63
C TYR A 338 28.02 -23.31 -2.04
N ASP A 339 27.89 -24.44 -1.36
CA ASP A 339 28.82 -25.58 -1.34
C ASP A 339 28.06 -26.82 -0.84
#